data_AF-F3KHB6-F1
#
_entry.id   AF-F3KHB6-F1
#
_cell.length_a   1.000
_cell.length_b   1.000
_cell.length_c   1.000
_cell.angle_alpha   90.00
_cell.angle_beta   90.00
_cell.angle_gamma   90.00
#
_symmetry.space_group_name_H-M   'P 1'
#
loop_
_entity.id
_entity.type
_entity.pdbx_description
1 polymer ?
#
loop_
_entity_poly.entity_id
_entity_poly.type
_entity_poly.pdbx_seq_one_letter_code
_entity_poly.pdbx_strand_id
1 'polypeptide(L)'
;MQLALINNLWPQNQVPDYDTFKCWFDWMGLQRHIKCVGIFSRLYLRDGKRGYLKDIPRTFAYLKKVCEQYSEFAEFNHWLDEVVVPAIQDCEALTAATTA
;
A
#
# COMPACT_ATOMS: atom_id res chain seq x y z
N MET A 1 9.39 -25.22 -20.24
CA MET A 1 9.06 -25.57 -18.83
C MET A 1 8.51 -24.40 -17.99
N GLN A 2 8.14 -23.25 -18.58
CA GLN A 2 7.61 -22.08 -17.83
C GLN A 2 6.08 -21.87 -17.94
N LEU A 3 5.37 -22.61 -18.80
CA LEU A 3 3.92 -22.41 -19.01
C LEU A 3 3.04 -23.21 -18.04
N ALA A 4 3.54 -24.29 -17.44
CA ALA A 4 2.75 -25.15 -16.54
C ALA A 4 2.51 -24.52 -15.15
N LEU A 5 3.39 -23.61 -14.70
CA LEU A 5 3.27 -22.98 -13.37
C LEU A 5 2.15 -21.94 -13.29
N ILE A 6 1.84 -21.25 -14.40
CA ILE A 6 0.76 -20.25 -14.43
C ILE A 6 -0.61 -20.94 -14.55
N ASN A 7 -0.70 -22.02 -15.32
CA ASN A 7 -1.96 -22.72 -15.57
C ASN A 7 -2.57 -23.39 -14.33
N ASN A 8 -1.75 -23.70 -13.32
CA ASN A 8 -2.20 -24.33 -12.06
C ASN A 8 -2.50 -23.33 -10.93
N LEU A 9 -2.16 -22.05 -11.10
CA LEU A 9 -2.39 -21.00 -10.09
C LEU A 9 -3.71 -20.27 -10.29
N TRP A 10 -4.29 -20.35 -11.48
CA TRP A 10 -5.57 -19.73 -11.81
C TRP A 10 -6.57 -20.80 -12.25
N PRO A 11 -7.77 -20.88 -11.63
CA PRO A 11 -8.82 -21.77 -12.08
C PRO A 11 -9.17 -21.46 -13.54
N GLN A 12 -8.84 -22.36 -14.46
CA GLN A 12 -9.20 -22.18 -15.86
C GLN A 12 -10.73 -22.20 -15.96
N ASN A 13 -11.30 -21.11 -16.47
CA ASN A 13 -12.74 -20.91 -16.69
C ASN A 13 -13.65 -20.87 -15.44
N GLN A 14 -13.14 -20.47 -14.27
CA GLN A 14 -13.99 -20.25 -13.08
C GLN A 14 -13.87 -18.81 -12.56
N VAL A 15 -15.01 -18.13 -12.48
CA VAL A 15 -15.10 -16.82 -11.80
C VAL A 15 -15.02 -17.10 -10.30
N PRO A 16 -14.12 -16.44 -9.56
CA PRO A 16 -14.07 -16.59 -8.10
C PRO A 16 -15.39 -16.14 -7.47
N ASP A 17 -15.75 -16.73 -6.33
CA ASP A 17 -16.82 -16.16 -5.49
C ASP A 17 -16.44 -14.75 -5.02
N TYR A 18 -17.43 -14.03 -4.49
CA TYR A 18 -17.24 -12.64 -4.08
C TYR A 18 -16.11 -12.48 -3.05
N ASP A 19 -16.00 -13.39 -2.08
CA ASP A 19 -15.03 -13.30 -1.00
C ASP A 19 -13.60 -13.53 -1.50
N THR A 20 -13.42 -14.52 -2.37
CA THR A 20 -12.15 -14.80 -3.05
C THR A 20 -11.75 -13.63 -3.95
N PHE A 21 -12.68 -13.12 -4.75
CA PHE A 21 -12.44 -11.94 -5.58
C PHE A 21 -12.04 -10.73 -4.74
N LYS A 22 -12.76 -10.47 -3.66
CA LYS A 22 -12.51 -9.33 -2.77
C LYS A 22 -11.14 -9.44 -2.11
N CYS A 23 -10.78 -10.63 -1.62
CA CYS A 23 -9.45 -10.91 -1.07
C CYS A 23 -8.34 -10.59 -2.07
N TRP A 24 -8.42 -11.13 -3.28
CA TRP A 24 -7.43 -10.87 -4.33
C TRP A 24 -7.37 -9.40 -4.73
N PHE A 25 -8.54 -8.76 -4.84
CA PHE A 25 -8.62 -7.34 -5.15
C PHE A 25 -7.91 -6.49 -4.09
N ASP A 26 -8.17 -6.76 -2.81
CA ASP A 26 -7.55 -6.04 -1.71
C ASP A 26 -6.05 -6.29 -1.64
N TRP A 27 -5.57 -7.52 -1.84
CA TRP A 27 -4.15 -7.86 -1.78
C TRP A 27 -3.37 -7.24 -2.96
N MET A 28 -3.95 -7.26 -4.16
CA MET A 28 -3.39 -6.55 -5.31
C MET A 28 -3.41 -5.02 -5.11
N GLY A 29 -4.48 -4.52 -4.49
CA GLY A 29 -4.60 -3.13 -4.07
C GLY A 29 -3.48 -2.74 -3.11
N LEU A 30 -3.26 -3.54 -2.07
CA LEU A 30 -2.22 -3.35 -1.07
C LEU A 30 -0.83 -3.24 -1.71
N GLN A 31 -0.47 -4.22 -2.56
CA GLN A 31 0.81 -4.22 -3.26
C GLN A 31 1.01 -2.96 -4.11
N ARG A 32 -0.03 -2.53 -4.84
CA ARG A 32 0.02 -1.31 -5.67
C ARG A 32 0.23 -0.06 -4.82
N HIS A 33 -0.47 0.07 -3.70
CA HIS A 33 -0.36 1.23 -2.83
C HIS A 33 1.01 1.29 -2.14
N ILE A 34 1.56 0.15 -1.71
CA ILE A 34 2.95 0.07 -1.20
C ILE A 34 3.93 0.63 -2.24
N LYS A 35 3.80 0.18 -3.51
CA LYS A 35 4.66 0.66 -4.60
C LYS A 35 4.50 2.16 -4.84
N CYS A 36 3.27 2.68 -4.84
CA CYS A 36 3.00 4.11 -5.02
C CYS A 36 3.60 4.96 -3.90
N VAL A 37 3.41 4.57 -2.63
CA VAL A 37 4.03 5.27 -1.48
C VAL A 37 5.54 5.29 -1.63
N GLY A 38 6.18 4.16 -1.94
CA GLY A 38 7.63 4.12 -2.16
C GLY A 38 8.11 4.99 -3.32
N ILE A 39 7.34 5.07 -4.42
CA ILE A 39 7.66 5.96 -5.55
C ILE A 39 7.58 7.43 -5.12
N PHE A 40 6.53 7.83 -4.39
CA PHE A 40 6.38 9.21 -3.91
C PHE A 40 7.49 9.59 -2.94
N SER A 41 7.81 8.72 -1.99
CA SER A 41 8.94 8.91 -1.08
C SER A 41 10.26 9.07 -1.84
N ARG A 42 10.51 8.24 -2.86
CA ARG A 42 11.72 8.35 -3.71
C ARG A 42 11.75 9.66 -4.50
N LEU A 43 10.62 10.07 -5.08
CA LEU A 43 10.52 11.33 -5.84
C LEU A 43 10.85 12.54 -4.94
N TYR A 44 10.49 12.49 -3.66
CA TYR A 44 10.90 13.50 -2.70
C TYR A 44 12.39 13.42 -2.37
N LEU A 45 12.86 12.27 -1.86
CA LEU A 45 14.21 12.12 -1.30
C LEU A 45 15.33 12.26 -2.34
N ARG A 46 15.11 11.74 -3.56
CA ARG A 46 16.13 11.73 -4.62
C ARG A 46 15.95 12.86 -5.62
N ASP A 47 14.70 13.09 -6.04
CA ASP A 47 14.41 13.99 -7.17
C ASP A 47 13.95 15.40 -6.70
N GLY A 48 13.85 15.64 -5.39
CA GLY A 48 13.46 16.93 -4.81
C GLY A 48 12.00 17.33 -5.06
N LYS A 49 11.16 16.42 -5.58
CA LYS A 49 9.77 16.72 -5.95
C LYS A 49 8.84 16.67 -4.74
N ARG A 50 8.88 17.72 -3.91
CA ARG A 50 8.08 17.86 -2.67
C ARG A 50 6.57 17.72 -2.88
N GLY A 51 6.07 18.07 -4.06
CA GLY A 51 4.64 18.07 -4.37
C GLY A 51 3.93 16.72 -4.20
N TYR A 52 4.66 15.60 -4.20
CA TYR A 52 4.08 14.25 -4.01
C TYR A 52 3.90 13.84 -2.55
N LEU A 53 4.49 14.57 -1.58
CA LEU A 53 4.34 14.24 -0.16
C LEU A 53 2.87 14.29 0.28
N LYS A 54 2.10 15.25 -0.25
CA LYS A 54 0.66 15.40 0.03
C LYS A 54 -0.20 14.22 -0.43
N ASP A 55 0.31 13.39 -1.36
CA ASP A 55 -0.42 12.25 -1.93
C ASP A 55 -0.15 10.95 -1.14
N ILE A 56 0.87 10.95 -0.29
CA ILE A 56 1.25 9.81 0.55
C ILE A 56 0.15 9.46 1.56
N PRO A 57 -0.39 10.39 2.38
CA PRO A 57 -1.38 10.05 3.41
C PRO A 57 -2.62 9.34 2.86
N ARG A 58 -3.15 9.84 1.73
CA ARG A 58 -4.29 9.22 1.04
C ARG A 58 -3.97 7.80 0.56
N THR A 59 -2.80 7.63 -0.06
CA THR A 59 -2.37 6.33 -0.60
C THR A 59 -2.10 5.33 0.53
N PHE A 60 -1.50 5.80 1.62
CA PHE A 60 -1.22 5.02 2.82
C PHE A 60 -2.48 4.59 3.54
N ALA A 61 -3.52 5.43 3.60
CA ALA A 61 -4.78 5.11 4.28
C ALA A 61 -5.45 3.84 3.73
N TYR A 62 -5.42 3.63 2.41
CA TYR A 62 -5.95 2.39 1.81
C TYR A 62 -5.11 1.16 2.20
N LEU A 63 -3.78 1.30 2.12
CA LEU A 63 -2.83 0.26 2.55
C LEU A 63 -3.09 -0.15 4.01
N LYS A 64 -3.24 0.83 4.90
CA LYS A 64 -3.52 0.59 6.32
C LYS A 64 -4.84 -0.14 6.54
N LYS A 65 -5.90 0.32 5.86
CA LYS A 65 -7.22 -0.31 5.92
C LYS A 65 -7.21 -1.77 5.48
N VAL A 66 -6.47 -2.12 4.43
CA VAL A 66 -6.35 -3.51 3.99
C VAL A 66 -5.54 -4.33 5.01
N CYS A 67 -4.44 -3.80 5.53
CA CYS A 67 -3.65 -4.50 6.54
C CYS A 67 -4.43 -4.83 7.83
N GLU A 68 -5.39 -3.99 8.22
CA GLU A 68 -6.28 -4.23 9.38
C GLU A 68 -7.34 -5.32 9.12
N GLN A 69 -7.68 -5.58 7.86
CA GLN A 69 -8.75 -6.50 7.47
C GLN A 69 -8.32 -7.97 7.40
N TYR A 70 -7.02 -8.23 7.19
CA TYR A 70 -6.51 -9.58 6.96
C TYR A 70 -5.43 -9.92 7.99
N SER A 71 -5.65 -11.02 8.71
CA SER A 71 -4.73 -11.51 9.75
C SER A 71 -3.33 -11.84 9.22
N GLU A 72 -3.24 -12.19 7.93
CA GLU A 72 -2.03 -12.47 7.18
C GLU A 72 -1.09 -11.26 7.12
N PHE A 73 -1.61 -10.05 7.33
CA PHE A 73 -0.84 -8.82 7.37
C PHE A 73 -0.64 -8.26 8.78
N ALA A 74 -0.97 -8.99 9.84
CA ALA A 74 -0.94 -8.47 11.21
C ALA A 74 0.45 -7.98 11.64
N GLU A 75 1.51 -8.75 11.36
CA GLU A 75 2.90 -8.34 11.69
C GLU A 75 3.30 -7.09 10.92
N PHE A 76 2.95 -7.03 9.63
CA PHE A 76 3.22 -5.86 8.80
C PHE A 76 2.42 -4.65 9.29
N ASN A 77 1.15 -4.83 9.62
CA ASN A 77 0.28 -3.79 10.17
C ASN A 77 0.86 -3.20 11.46
N HIS A 78 1.35 -4.06 12.35
CA HIS A 78 2.00 -3.63 13.58
C HIS A 78 3.25 -2.79 13.30
N TRP A 79 4.10 -3.21 12.37
CA TRP A 79 5.25 -2.41 11.95
C TRP A 79 4.85 -1.05 11.36
N LEU A 80 3.76 -0.99 10.57
CA LEU A 80 3.25 0.28 10.05
C LEU A 80 2.81 1.23 11.16
N ASP A 81 2.13 0.71 12.18
CA ASP A 81 1.68 1.49 13.35
C ASP A 81 2.85 2.02 14.17
N GLU A 82 3.89 1.21 14.38
CA GLU A 82 5.05 1.61 15.19
C GLU A 82 6.01 2.56 14.47
N VAL A 83 6.19 2.39 13.15
CA VAL A 83 7.26 3.06 12.41
C VAL A 83 6.75 4.09 11.41
N VAL A 84 5.72 3.74 10.64
CA VAL A 84 5.34 4.55 9.46
C VAL A 84 4.28 5.58 9.81
N VAL A 85 3.29 5.24 10.63
CA VAL A 85 2.24 6.17 11.07
C VAL A 85 2.82 7.39 11.77
N PRO A 86 3.73 7.27 12.77
CA PRO A 86 4.32 8.44 13.42
C PRO A 86 5.11 9.31 12.44
N ALA A 87 5.88 8.69 11.53
CA ALA A 87 6.67 9.43 10.54
C ALA A 87 5.81 10.23 9.55
N ILE A 88 4.64 9.70 9.17
CA ILE A 88 3.69 10.44 8.31
C ILE A 88 3.10 11.63 9.06
N GLN A 89 2.71 11.46 10.32
CA GLN A 89 2.14 12.52 11.15
C GLN A 89 3.15 13.66 11.37
N ASP A 90 4.41 13.32 11.65
CA ASP A 90 5.49 14.31 11.77
C ASP A 90 5.70 15.08 10.46
N CYS A 91 5.59 14.39 9.32
CA CYS A 91 5.71 15.01 8.00
C CYS A 91 4.54 15.95 7.69
N GLU A 92 3.30 15.56 8.03
CA GLU A 92 2.12 16.42 7.90
C GLU A 92 2.27 17.68 8.76
N ALA A 93 2.69 17.54 10.02
CA ALA A 93 2.94 18.66 10.92
C ALA A 93 3.99 19.65 10.36
N LEU A 94 5.06 19.14 9.76
CA LEU A 94 6.10 19.96 9.11
C LEU A 94 5.57 20.71 7.87
N THR A 95 4.70 20.08 7.08
CA THR A 95 4.09 20.74 5.91
C THR A 95 3.06 21.80 6.31
N ALA A 96 2.27 21.56 7.36
CA ALA A 96 1.32 22.54 7.87
C ALA A 96 2.02 23.79 8.44
N ALA A 97 3.14 23.61 9.16
CA ALA A 97 3.91 24.70 9.76
C ALA A 97 4.64 25.60 8.75
N THR A 98 4.87 25.13 7.51
CA THR A 98 5.57 25.92 6.46
C THR A 98 4.61 26.79 5.63
N THR A 99 3.29 26.61 5.80
CA THR A 99 2.25 27.28 5.01
C THR A 99 1.56 28.43 5.77
N ALA A 100 2.06 28.77 6.96
CA ALA A 100 1.64 29.90 7.79
C ALA A 100 2.77 30.93 7.89
#